data_AF-A0A9P7LAH3-F1
#
_entry.id   AF-A0A9P7LAH3-F1
#
_cell.length_a   1.000
_cell.length_b   1.000
_cell.length_c   1.000
_cell.angle_alpha   90.00
_cell.angle_beta   90.00
_cell.angle_gamma   90.00
#
_symmetry.space_group_name_H-M   'P 1'
#
loop_
_entity.id
_entity.type
_entity.pdbx_description
1 polymer ?
#
loop_
_entity_poly.entity_id
_entity_poly.type
_entity_poly.pdbx_seq_one_letter_code
_entity_poly.pdbx_strand_id
1 'polypeptide(L)'
;MMVSDRSGPKDANNMAKSKLRGPVKFHPFERLDEIALQEIHRFRVKPFGNIQDSSLHIPYNSGKRDFYEKTGRESFEVFKYEFTLAEQNTEYAVMWDYNVGLVRMTPFFKCRGYGKASKKNKARYTYTNCQWNRQFRQRC
;
A
#
# COMPACT_ATOMS: atom_id res chain seq x y z
N MET A 1 -3.14 -40.40 29.23
CA MET A 1 -3.01 -38.93 29.22
C MET A 1 -2.42 -38.51 27.88
N MET A 2 -3.20 -37.86 27.03
CA MET A 2 -2.70 -37.15 25.84
C MET A 2 -3.41 -35.81 25.81
N VAL A 3 -2.66 -34.73 26.01
CA VAL A 3 -3.14 -33.36 25.84
C VAL A 3 -2.94 -33.01 24.38
N SER A 4 -4.03 -32.91 23.63
CA SER A 4 -4.01 -32.41 22.24
C SER A 4 -4.16 -30.90 22.27
N ASP A 5 -3.05 -30.17 22.17
CA ASP A 5 -3.06 -28.73 21.94
C ASP A 5 -3.53 -28.42 20.51
N ARG A 6 -4.80 -28.00 20.40
CA ARG A 6 -5.35 -27.36 19.21
C ARG A 6 -4.84 -25.92 19.16
N SER A 7 -3.78 -25.66 18.39
CA SER A 7 -3.43 -24.29 18.01
C SER A 7 -4.37 -23.83 16.90
N GLY A 8 -5.28 -22.91 17.25
CA GLY A 8 -6.28 -22.33 16.37
C GLY A 8 -5.69 -21.44 15.27
N PRO A 9 -6.50 -21.11 14.24
CA PRO A 9 -6.09 -20.22 13.16
C PRO A 9 -5.76 -18.84 13.73
N LYS A 10 -4.54 -18.36 13.45
CA LYS A 10 -4.10 -17.00 13.78
C LYS A 10 -5.04 -16.00 13.10
N ASP A 11 -5.66 -15.16 13.92
CA ASP A 11 -6.63 -14.14 13.55
C ASP A 11 -6.13 -13.26 12.39
N ALA A 12 -6.49 -13.66 11.18
CA ALA A 12 -6.57 -12.76 10.06
C ALA A 12 -7.88 -11.99 10.23
N ASN A 13 -7.78 -10.66 10.14
CA ASN A 13 -8.89 -9.72 9.96
C ASN A 13 -9.48 -9.07 11.22
N ASN A 14 -8.65 -8.27 11.91
CA ASN A 14 -9.15 -7.06 12.56
C ASN A 14 -8.62 -5.82 11.80
N MET A 15 -9.03 -5.67 10.54
CA MET A 15 -9.00 -4.36 9.87
C MET A 15 -10.16 -3.52 10.41
N ALA A 16 -10.06 -3.12 11.68
CA ALA A 16 -10.92 -2.09 12.23
C ALA A 16 -10.74 -0.85 11.35
N LYS A 17 -11.83 -0.37 10.73
CA LYS A 17 -11.89 0.91 10.00
C LYS A 17 -11.20 1.96 10.85
N SER A 18 -9.94 2.27 10.53
CA SER A 18 -9.14 3.08 11.44
C SER A 18 -9.46 4.53 11.15
N LYS A 19 -10.00 5.24 12.14
CA LYS A 19 -10.23 6.68 12.08
C LYS A 19 -8.92 7.35 11.69
N LEU A 20 -8.93 8.20 10.67
CA LEU A 20 -7.77 9.00 10.24
C LEU A 20 -6.97 9.50 11.45
N ARG A 21 -5.69 9.12 11.53
CA ARG A 21 -4.80 9.53 12.62
C ARG A 21 -3.85 10.61 12.13
N GLY A 22 -3.85 11.73 12.82
CA GLY A 22 -2.95 12.85 12.54
C GLY A 22 -3.30 13.64 11.27
N PRO A 23 -2.45 14.62 10.92
CA PRO A 23 -2.68 15.50 9.77
C PRO A 23 -2.38 14.79 8.45
N VAL A 24 -3.32 14.79 7.51
CA VAL A 24 -3.08 14.35 6.14
C VAL A 24 -2.27 15.42 5.41
N LYS A 25 -1.00 15.15 5.11
CA LYS A 25 -0.13 16.09 4.37
C LYS A 25 -0.23 15.91 2.86
N PHE A 26 -0.48 14.68 2.42
CA PHE A 26 -0.59 14.30 1.02
C PHE A 26 -1.96 13.70 0.79
N HIS A 27 -2.88 14.54 0.30
CA HIS A 27 -4.25 14.13 0.03
C HIS A 27 -4.35 13.30 -1.25
N PRO A 28 -5.29 12.34 -1.30
CA PRO A 28 -5.59 11.59 -2.51
C PRO A 28 -6.08 12.51 -3.63
N PHE A 29 -5.46 12.37 -4.80
CA PHE A 29 -5.91 13.06 -6.00
C PHE A 29 -6.97 12.23 -6.71
N GLU A 30 -8.25 12.56 -6.47
CA GLU A 30 -9.40 11.81 -7.02
C GLU A 30 -10.15 12.57 -8.13
N ARG A 31 -9.66 13.77 -8.51
CA ARG A 31 -10.19 14.54 -9.65
C ARG A 31 -9.61 14.01 -10.95
N LEU A 32 -10.16 12.90 -11.41
CA LEU A 32 -9.72 12.18 -12.59
C LEU A 32 -10.45 12.65 -13.86
N ASP A 33 -9.78 12.55 -15.00
CA ASP A 33 -10.39 12.69 -16.32
C ASP A 33 -11.22 11.43 -16.67
N GLU A 34 -12.04 11.52 -17.72
CA GLU A 34 -12.93 10.43 -18.12
C GLU A 34 -12.17 9.14 -18.47
N ILE A 35 -10.98 9.28 -19.06
CA ILE A 35 -10.11 8.16 -19.40
C ILE A 35 -9.61 7.45 -18.12
N ALA A 36 -9.11 8.19 -17.13
CA ALA A 36 -8.67 7.58 -15.89
C ALA A 36 -9.84 6.97 -15.10
N LEU A 37 -11.04 7.57 -15.13
CA LEU A 37 -12.24 6.98 -14.52
C LEU A 37 -12.59 5.63 -15.15
N GLN A 38 -12.51 5.49 -16.48
CA GLN A 38 -12.73 4.20 -17.14
C GLN A 38 -11.75 3.13 -16.65
N GLU A 39 -10.48 3.48 -16.44
CA GLU A 39 -9.48 2.56 -15.92
C GLU A 39 -9.72 2.21 -14.43
N ILE A 40 -10.17 3.16 -13.60
CA ILE A 40 -10.63 2.90 -12.21
C ILE A 40 -11.75 1.84 -12.21
N HIS A 41 -12.73 1.97 -13.11
CA HIS A 41 -13.81 1.00 -13.27
C HIS A 41 -13.31 -0.35 -13.79
N ARG A 42 -12.44 -0.34 -14.80
CA ARG A 42 -11.84 -1.53 -15.41
C ARG A 42 -11.08 -2.38 -14.39
N PHE A 43 -10.30 -1.74 -13.51
CA PHE A 43 -9.54 -2.40 -12.46
C PHE A 43 -10.30 -2.53 -11.13
N ARG A 44 -11.58 -2.16 -11.09
CA ARG A 44 -12.44 -2.26 -9.90
C ARG A 44 -11.79 -1.67 -8.64
N VAL A 45 -11.17 -0.50 -8.78
CA VAL A 45 -10.39 0.12 -7.70
C VAL A 45 -11.31 0.51 -6.54
N LYS A 46 -10.94 0.14 -5.31
CA LYS A 46 -11.69 0.41 -4.08
C LYS A 46 -10.77 0.80 -2.93
N PRO A 47 -11.19 1.68 -2.01
CA PRO A 47 -12.28 2.66 -2.19
C PRO A 47 -11.83 3.77 -3.15
N PHE A 48 -12.76 4.36 -3.90
CA PHE A 48 -12.53 5.58 -4.68
C PHE A 48 -13.55 6.63 -4.24
N GLY A 49 -13.12 7.86 -3.97
CA GLY A 49 -13.95 8.97 -3.46
C GLY A 49 -14.01 9.07 -1.92
N ASN A 50 -13.82 7.93 -1.24
CA ASN A 50 -13.93 7.83 0.23
C ASN A 50 -12.72 7.14 0.86
N ILE A 51 -11.51 7.36 0.33
CA ILE A 51 -10.34 6.62 0.84
C ILE A 51 -9.95 6.98 2.29
N GLN A 52 -10.43 8.12 2.79
CA GLN A 52 -10.27 8.47 4.20
C GLN A 52 -10.85 7.40 5.14
N ASP A 53 -11.84 6.63 4.70
CA ASP A 53 -12.43 5.53 5.46
C ASP A 53 -11.55 4.24 5.44
N SER A 54 -10.55 4.19 4.55
CA SER A 54 -9.58 3.10 4.38
C SER A 54 -8.17 3.55 4.80
N SER A 55 -8.07 4.41 5.83
CA SER A 55 -6.80 4.60 6.52
C SER A 55 -6.44 3.37 7.36
N LEU A 56 -5.14 3.12 7.45
CA LEU A 56 -4.55 2.06 8.27
C LEU A 56 -3.35 2.62 9.04
N HIS A 57 -3.32 2.31 10.33
CA HIS A 57 -2.18 2.54 11.19
C HIS A 57 -1.32 1.27 11.27
N ILE A 58 -0.06 1.35 10.87
CA ILE A 58 0.87 0.21 10.89
C ILE A 58 2.00 0.53 11.87
N PRO A 59 2.01 -0.07 13.07
CA PRO A 59 3.13 0.04 13.99
C PRO A 59 4.40 -0.54 13.37
N TYR A 60 5.51 0.19 13.43
CA TYR A 60 6.78 -0.29 12.93
C TYR A 60 7.51 -1.10 14.00
N ASN A 61 7.11 -2.37 14.16
CA ASN A 61 7.84 -3.30 15.02
C ASN A 61 8.96 -4.01 14.25
N SER A 62 9.92 -3.23 13.75
CA SER A 62 11.17 -3.82 13.26
C SER A 62 12.24 -3.52 14.30
N GLY A 63 13.02 -4.54 14.70
CA GLY A 63 14.20 -4.36 15.57
C GLY A 63 15.29 -3.45 15.01
N LYS A 64 15.04 -2.75 13.90
CA LYS A 64 15.89 -1.68 13.35
C LYS A 64 15.48 -0.34 13.97
N ARG A 65 16.30 0.15 14.91
CA ARG A 65 16.16 1.47 15.54
C ARG A 65 16.21 2.64 14.55
N ASP A 66 16.81 2.43 13.38
CA ASP A 66 17.02 3.48 12.38
C ASP A 66 15.74 4.18 11.90
N PHE A 67 14.57 3.54 11.99
CA PHE A 67 13.32 4.15 11.49
C PHE A 67 12.88 5.32 12.36
N TYR A 68 12.86 5.12 13.68
CA TYR A 68 12.51 6.18 14.63
C TYR A 68 13.54 7.30 14.59
N GLU A 69 14.83 6.96 14.57
CA GLU A 69 15.92 7.95 14.54
C GLU A 69 15.89 8.83 13.28
N LYS A 70 15.53 8.27 12.11
CA LYS A 70 15.49 9.02 10.85
C LYS A 70 14.21 9.79 10.62
N THR A 71 13.08 9.30 11.13
CA THR A 71 11.75 9.82 10.77
C THR A 71 10.99 10.44 11.93
N GLY A 72 11.47 10.24 13.17
CA GLY A 72 10.81 10.64 14.42
C GLY A 72 9.51 9.90 14.70
N ARG A 73 9.28 8.76 14.04
CA ARG A 73 7.98 8.07 14.02
C ARG A 73 8.11 6.60 14.36
N GLU A 74 7.09 6.11 15.04
CA GLU A 74 6.99 4.70 15.47
C GLU A 74 6.02 3.89 14.58
N SER A 75 5.32 4.57 13.67
CA SER A 75 4.26 3.99 12.86
C SER A 75 4.12 4.68 11.51
N PHE A 76 3.52 3.95 10.57
CA PHE A 76 3.06 4.49 9.29
C PHE A 76 1.57 4.75 9.35
N GLU A 77 1.18 5.87 8.78
CA GLU A 77 -0.22 6.22 8.56
C GLU A 77 -0.47 6.18 7.06
N VAL A 78 -1.22 5.16 6.62
CA VAL A 78 -1.34 4.85 5.19
C VAL A 78 -2.78 4.78 4.73
N PHE A 79 -3.01 5.21 3.50
CA PHE A 79 -4.20 4.89 2.72
C PHE A 79 -3.99 3.57 1.98
N LYS A 80 -5.03 2.74 1.91
CA LYS A 80 -5.02 1.50 1.17
C LYS A 80 -6.05 1.54 0.04
N TYR A 81 -5.57 1.39 -1.18
CA TYR A 81 -6.36 1.08 -2.38
C TYR A 81 -6.22 -0.40 -2.72
N GLU A 82 -7.31 -1.03 -3.12
CA GLU A 82 -7.39 -2.37 -3.66
C GLU A 82 -7.79 -2.29 -5.13
N PHE A 83 -7.17 -3.09 -5.98
CA PHE A 83 -7.52 -3.19 -7.39
C PHE A 83 -7.44 -4.64 -7.85
N THR A 84 -8.29 -5.00 -8.81
CA THR A 84 -8.36 -6.35 -9.38
C THR A 84 -7.96 -6.30 -10.84
N LEU A 85 -7.06 -7.20 -11.25
CA LEU A 85 -6.75 -7.39 -12.66
C LEU A 85 -7.71 -8.42 -13.26
N ALA A 86 -8.56 -7.99 -14.21
CA ALA A 86 -9.55 -8.87 -14.84
C ALA A 86 -8.94 -10.14 -15.47
N GLU A 87 -7.73 -10.02 -16.00
CA GLU A 87 -6.98 -11.12 -16.65
C GLU A 87 -6.56 -12.23 -15.68
N GLN A 88 -6.34 -11.89 -14.40
CA GLN A 88 -5.75 -12.80 -13.40
C GLN A 88 -6.71 -13.07 -12.23
N ASN A 89 -7.86 -12.39 -12.20
CA ASN A 89 -8.81 -12.36 -11.08
C ASN A 89 -8.13 -12.25 -9.70
N THR A 90 -7.02 -11.53 -9.66
CA THR A 90 -6.15 -11.43 -8.48
C THR A 90 -6.24 -10.00 -7.95
N GLU A 91 -6.43 -9.90 -6.64
CA GLU A 91 -6.54 -8.63 -5.94
C GLU A 91 -5.17 -8.16 -5.43
N TYR A 92 -4.88 -6.89 -5.67
CA TYR A 92 -3.64 -6.24 -5.28
C TYR A 92 -3.94 -5.02 -4.44
N ALA A 93 -3.24 -4.87 -3.31
CA ALA A 93 -3.40 -3.73 -2.41
C ALA A 93 -2.19 -2.78 -2.49
N VAL A 94 -2.44 -1.55 -2.92
CA VAL A 94 -1.47 -0.43 -2.92
C VAL A 94 -1.64 0.37 -1.65
N MET A 95 -0.51 0.63 -0.99
CA MET A 95 -0.46 1.43 0.23
C MET A 95 0.29 2.73 -0.04
N TRP A 96 -0.24 3.81 0.48
CA TRP A 96 0.31 5.16 0.35
C TRP A 96 0.36 5.82 1.72
N ASP A 97 1.56 6.13 2.20
CA ASP A 97 1.75 6.96 3.40
C ASP A 97 1.34 8.42 3.13
N TYR A 98 0.28 8.87 3.79
CA TYR A 98 -0.29 10.21 3.58
C TYR A 98 0.40 11.32 4.38
N ASN A 99 1.36 10.98 5.25
CA ASN A 99 2.20 11.93 5.96
C ASN A 99 3.48 12.26 5.18
N VAL A 100 3.95 11.34 4.34
CA VAL A 100 5.22 11.47 3.59
C VAL A 100 5.02 11.45 2.08
N GLY A 101 3.89 10.96 1.57
CA GLY A 101 3.70 10.81 0.13
C GLY A 101 4.50 9.64 -0.46
N LEU A 102 4.78 8.60 0.34
CA LEU A 102 5.51 7.41 -0.13
C LEU A 102 4.52 6.33 -0.56
N VAL A 103 4.67 5.84 -1.79
CA VAL A 103 3.82 4.78 -2.34
C VAL A 103 4.58 3.46 -2.36
N ARG A 104 3.93 2.39 -1.87
CA ARG A 104 4.46 1.04 -1.94
C ARG A 104 4.29 0.50 -3.35
N MET A 105 5.34 0.59 -4.16
CA MET A 105 5.28 0.21 -5.58
C MET A 105 5.17 -1.31 -5.85
N THR A 106 5.49 -2.16 -4.88
CA THR A 106 5.54 -3.62 -5.03
C THR A 106 4.30 -4.26 -5.72
N PRO A 107 3.05 -3.87 -5.40
CA PRO A 107 1.86 -4.44 -6.03
C PRO A 107 1.82 -4.21 -7.55
N PHE A 108 2.28 -3.05 -8.04
CA PHE A 108 2.35 -2.76 -9.48
C PHE A 108 3.34 -3.66 -10.23
N PHE A 109 4.43 -4.04 -9.59
CA PHE A 109 5.37 -5.00 -10.18
C PHE A 109 4.81 -6.41 -10.15
N LYS A 110 4.14 -6.79 -9.06
CA LYS A 110 3.52 -8.11 -8.91
C LYS A 110 2.43 -8.37 -9.96
N CYS A 111 1.57 -7.38 -10.25
CA CYS A 111 0.50 -7.57 -11.24
C CYS A 111 1.01 -7.77 -12.67
N ARG A 112 2.24 -7.34 -12.96
CA ARG A 112 2.93 -7.59 -14.23
C ARG A 112 3.78 -8.87 -14.25
N GLY A 113 3.67 -9.72 -13.22
CA GLY A 113 4.44 -10.97 -13.11
C GLY A 113 5.91 -10.77 -12.71
N TYR A 114 6.32 -9.56 -12.32
CA TYR A 114 7.67 -9.35 -11.80
C TYR A 114 7.75 -9.82 -10.34
N GLY A 115 8.18 -11.07 -10.16
CA GLY A 115 8.47 -11.65 -8.85
C GLY A 115 9.63 -10.95 -8.11
N LYS A 116 9.82 -11.28 -6.83
CA LYS A 116 10.95 -10.79 -6.03
C LYS A 116 12.24 -11.06 -6.81
N ALA A 117 12.99 -9.98 -7.06
CA ALA A 117 14.11 -9.93 -7.98
C ALA A 117 14.99 -11.20 -7.98
N SER A 118 14.97 -11.93 -9.10
CA SER A 118 16.20 -12.58 -9.57
C SER A 118 17.27 -11.48 -9.72
N LYS A 119 18.53 -11.78 -9.39
CA LYS A 119 19.64 -10.81 -9.24
C LYS A 119 19.74 -9.78 -10.39
N LYS A 120 19.25 -10.11 -11.59
CA LYS A 120 19.21 -9.25 -12.80
C LYS A 120 18.23 -8.07 -12.72
N ASN A 121 17.17 -8.13 -11.90
CA ASN A 121 16.10 -7.11 -11.89
C ASN A 121 16.16 -6.12 -10.72
N LYS A 122 17.13 -6.27 -9.81
CA LYS A 122 17.21 -5.45 -8.59
C LYS A 122 17.51 -3.97 -8.88
N ALA A 123 18.44 -3.68 -9.80
CA ALA A 123 18.77 -2.32 -10.18
C ALA A 123 17.61 -1.62 -10.91
N ARG A 124 16.94 -2.31 -11.85
CA ARG A 124 15.75 -1.79 -12.54
C ARG A 124 14.61 -1.53 -11.55
N TYR A 125 14.36 -2.44 -10.61
CA TYR A 125 13.34 -2.27 -9.56
C TYR A 125 13.60 -1.02 -8.69
N THR A 126 14.83 -0.85 -8.20
CA THR A 126 15.16 0.32 -7.36
C THR A 126 15.07 1.62 -8.15
N TYR A 127 15.62 1.67 -9.37
CA TYR A 127 15.60 2.88 -10.20
C TYR A 127 14.19 3.30 -10.59
N THR A 128 13.36 2.36 -11.08
CA THR A 128 11.96 2.66 -11.43
C THR A 128 11.12 3.03 -10.22
N ASN A 129 11.35 2.43 -9.05
CA ASN A 129 10.67 2.79 -7.82
C ASN A 129 10.97 4.25 -7.39
N CYS A 130 12.24 4.67 -7.44
CA CYS A 130 12.63 6.05 -7.15
C CYS A 130 12.03 7.04 -8.16
N GLN A 131 12.06 6.72 -9.45
CA GLN A 131 11.49 7.58 -10.50
C GLN A 131 9.98 7.74 -10.35
N TRP A 132 9.25 6.65 -10.15
CA TRP A 132 7.79 6.69 -9.97
C TRP A 132 7.38 7.45 -8.71
N ASN A 133 8.05 7.21 -7.57
CA ASN A 133 7.76 7.96 -6.35
C ASN A 133 8.05 9.47 -6.51
N ARG A 134 9.08 9.84 -7.26
CA ARG A 134 9.37 11.25 -7.56
C ARG A 134 8.30 11.87 -8.46
N GLN A 135 7.87 11.16 -9.50
CA GLN A 135 6.88 11.66 -10.46
C GLN A 135 5.48 11.76 -9.83
N PHE A 136 5.12 10.79 -8.97
CA PHE A 136 3.86 10.80 -8.23
C PHE A 136 3.80 11.98 -7.24
N ARG A 137 4.90 12.26 -6.54
CA ARG A 137 5.04 13.43 -5.65
C ARG A 137 5.04 14.79 -6.35
N GLN A 138 5.33 14.86 -7.65
CA GLN A 138 5.32 16.11 -8.40
C GLN A 138 3.95 16.41 -9.03
N ARG A 139 3.09 15.39 -9.16
CA ARG A 139 1.77 15.49 -9.79
C ARG A 139 0.62 15.58 -8.78
N CYS A 140 0.87 15.27 -7.50
CA CYS A 140 -0.06 15.42 -6.37
C CYS A 140 0.50 16.44 -5.39
#